data_AF-A0A527W9J1-F1
#
_entry.id   AF-A0A527W9J1-F1
#
_cell.length_a   1.000
_cell.length_b   1.000
_cell.length_c   1.000
_cell.angle_alpha   90.00
_cell.angle_beta   90.00
_cell.angle_gamma   90.00
#
_symmetry.space_group_name_H-M   'P 1'
#
loop_
_entity.id
_entity.type
_entity.pdbx_description
1 polymer ?
#
loop_
_entity_poly.entity_id
_entity_poly.type
_entity_poly.pdbx_seq_one_letter_code
_entity_poly.pdbx_strand_id
1 'polypeptide(L)' 'MHSDHEYDQIYSRSIRVSREKTYSTDGAAKELGISKSTLLRWFRQKRIEDVKRDRNGWRVFTSADIKRIRKVL' A
#
# COMPACT_ATOMS: atom_id res chain seq x y z
N MET A 1 25.74 37.90 26.26
CA MET A 1 24.47 37.97 25.52
C MET A 1 24.64 37.04 24.33
N HIS A 2 24.52 35.75 24.62
CA HIS A 2 23.41 34.86 24.21
C HIS A 2 23.56 34.38 22.76
N SER A 3 24.46 33.41 22.61
CA SER A 3 24.35 32.18 21.81
C SER A 3 23.20 32.09 20.80
N ASP A 4 23.49 32.43 19.54
CA ASP A 4 22.63 32.16 18.37
C ASP A 4 23.21 31.05 17.46
N HIS A 5 23.84 30.03 18.05
CA HIS A 5 24.37 28.86 17.32
C HIS A 5 23.68 27.55 17.75
N GLU A 6 22.43 27.64 18.23
CA GLU A 6 21.64 26.50 18.73
C GLU A 6 20.36 26.22 17.92
N TYR A 7 20.10 26.97 16.84
CA TYR A 7 18.87 26.79 16.04
C TYR A 7 18.92 25.63 15.04
N ASP A 8 20.11 25.16 14.65
CA ASP A 8 20.26 24.21 13.52
C ASP A 8 19.94 22.75 13.88
N GLN A 9 19.86 22.40 15.17
CA GLN A 9 19.65 21.00 15.60
C GLN A 9 18.16 20.63 15.78
N ILE A 10 17.27 21.62 15.93
CA ILE A 10 15.88 21.38 16.34
C ILE A 10 14.93 21.15 15.15
N TYR A 11 15.32 21.56 13.94
CA TYR A 11 14.44 21.47 12.75
C TYR A 11 14.42 20.10 12.07
N SER A 12 15.10 19.08 12.63
CA SER A 12 15.08 17.71 12.14
C SER A 12 14.02 16.83 12.84
N ARG A 13 12.88 17.40 13.24
CA ARG A 13 11.72 16.66 13.76
C ARG A 13 11.02 15.89 12.62
N SER A 14 11.70 14.85 12.14
CA SER A 14 11.18 13.59 11.63
C SER A 14 9.66 13.54 11.35
N ILE A 15 9.26 14.08 10.20
CA ILE A 15 8.01 13.64 9.58
C ILE A 15 8.29 12.21 9.06
N ARG A 16 8.09 11.20 9.92
CA ARG A 16 7.86 9.84 9.42
C ARG A 16 6.51 9.85 8.73
N VAL A 17 6.47 10.29 7.47
CA VAL A 17 5.35 9.94 6.58
C VAL A 17 5.40 8.43 6.47
N SER A 18 4.57 7.75 7.26
CA SER A 18 4.25 6.34 7.07
C SER A 18 3.60 6.25 5.69
N ARG A 19 4.42 6.10 4.65
CA ARG A 19 3.95 5.83 3.30
C ARG A 19 3.20 4.50 3.38
N GLU A 20 1.88 4.56 3.46
CA GLU A 20 1.04 3.38 3.38
C GLU A 20 1.41 2.66 2.09
N LYS A 21 1.96 1.46 2.22
CA LYS A 21 2.37 0.68 1.06
C LYS A 21 1.12 0.27 0.30
N THR A 22 0.94 0.93 -0.83
CA THR A 22 -0.06 0.58 -1.84
C THR A 22 0.60 -0.22 -2.95
N TYR A 23 -0.08 -1.27 -3.41
CA TYR A 23 0.36 -2.15 -4.47
C TYR A 23 -0.57 -2.01 -5.66
N SER A 24 -0.01 -2.08 -6.86
CA SER A 24 -0.79 -2.29 -8.08
C SER A 24 -1.27 -3.74 -8.17
N THR A 25 -2.12 -4.05 -9.15
CA THR A 25 -2.54 -5.45 -9.40
C THR A 25 -1.34 -6.38 -9.66
N ASP A 26 -0.29 -5.88 -10.32
CA ASP A 26 0.95 -6.62 -10.56
C ASP A 26 1.73 -6.87 -9.26
N GLY A 27 1.92 -5.81 -8.46
CA GLY A 27 2.61 -5.92 -7.18
C GLY A 27 1.86 -6.84 -6.22
N ALA A 28 0.54 -6.72 -6.16
CA ALA A 28 -0.31 -7.58 -5.34
C ALA A 28 -0.19 -9.05 -5.72
N ALA A 29 -0.23 -9.36 -7.02
CA ALA A 29 -0.08 -10.73 -7.51
C ALA A 29 1.29 -11.33 -7.13
N LYS A 30 2.37 -10.54 -7.25
CA LYS A 30 3.73 -10.93 -6.84
C LYS A 30 3.83 -11.21 -5.34
N GLU A 31 3.30 -10.33 -4.50
CA GLU A 31 3.30 -10.50 -3.03
C GLU A 31 2.47 -11.70 -2.55
N LEU A 32 1.41 -12.02 -3.30
CA LEU A 32 0.58 -13.20 -3.07
C LEU A 32 1.17 -14.49 -3.65
N GLY A 33 2.19 -14.39 -4.52
CA GLY A 33 2.77 -15.54 -5.21
C GLY A 33 1.84 -16.20 -6.22
N ILE A 34 0.87 -15.45 -6.75
CA ILE A 34 -0.12 -15.94 -7.74
C ILE A 34 -0.01 -15.16 -9.05
N SER A 35 -0.56 -15.72 -10.12
CA SER A 35 -0.65 -14.99 -11.38
C SER A 35 -1.69 -13.86 -11.30
N LYS A 36 -1.49 -12.78 -12.07
CA LYS A 36 -2.48 -11.70 -12.20
C LYS A 36 -3.82 -12.21 -12.69
N SER A 37 -3.83 -13.18 -13.60
CA SER A 37 -5.05 -13.75 -14.15
C SER A 37 -5.83 -14.51 -13.08
N THR A 38 -5.15 -15.23 -12.16
CA THR A 38 -5.79 -15.84 -10.97
C THR A 38 -6.43 -14.78 -10.09
N LEU A 39 -5.68 -13.71 -9.77
CA LEU A 39 -6.19 -12.61 -8.94
C LEU A 39 -7.42 -11.93 -9.57
N LEU A 40 -7.36 -11.60 -10.86
CA LEU A 40 -8.48 -11.02 -11.60
C LEU A 40 -9.67 -11.97 -11.71
N ARG A 41 -9.43 -13.27 -11.89
CA ARG A 41 -10.49 -14.29 -11.91
C ARG A 41 -11.25 -14.31 -10.58
N TRP A 42 -10.57 -14.17 -9.45
CA TRP A 42 -11.23 -14.12 -8.14
C TRP A 42 -12.10 -12.90 -7.95
N PHE A 43 -11.66 -11.72 -8.41
CA PHE A 43 -12.51 -10.53 -8.46
C PHE A 43 -13.75 -10.76 -9.34
N ARG A 44 -13.58 -11.36 -10.53
CA ARG A 44 -14.71 -11.68 -11.43
C ARG A 44 -15.69 -12.67 -10.82
N GLN A 45 -15.18 -13.64 -10.05
CA GLN A 45 -15.98 -14.63 -9.35
C GLN A 45 -16.54 -14.13 -8.01
N LYS A 46 -16.26 -12.88 -7.62
CA LYS A 46 -16.60 -12.31 -6.31
C LYS A 46 -16.14 -13.17 -5.13
N ARG A 47 -15.02 -13.91 -5.30
CA ARG A 47 -14.39 -14.70 -4.23
C ARG A 47 -13.70 -13.82 -3.19
N ILE A 48 -13.27 -12.63 -3.62
CA ILE A 48 -12.67 -11.60 -2.78
C ILE A 48 -13.43 -10.29 -3.00
N GLU A 49 -13.48 -9.48 -1.95
CA GLU A 49 -14.09 -8.15 -1.97
C GLU A 49 -13.34 -7.20 -2.93
N ASP A 50 -14.07 -6.30 -3.61
CA ASP A 50 -13.43 -5.33 -4.50
C ASP A 50 -12.55 -4.37 -3.69
N VAL A 51 -11.44 -3.95 -4.30
CA VAL A 51 -10.46 -3.06 -3.65
C VAL A 51 -10.70 -1.61 -4.03
N LYS A 52 -10.12 -0.69 -3.24
CA LYS A 52 -10.17 0.74 -3.57
C LYS A 52 -9.60 0.97 -4.97
N ARG A 53 -10.20 1.94 -5.68
CA ARG A 53 -9.72 2.42 -6.96
C ARG A 53 -9.19 3.83 -6.79
N ASP A 54 -8.05 4.11 -7.41
CA ASP A 54 -7.49 5.47 -7.47
C ASP A 54 -8.37 6.36 -8.37
N ARG A 55 -8.08 7.68 -8.38
CA ARG A 55 -8.68 8.69 -9.26
C ARG A 55 -8.63 8.32 -10.75
N ASN A 56 -7.63 7.52 -11.15
CA ASN A 56 -7.46 7.02 -12.51
C ASN A 56 -8.28 5.74 -12.81
N GLY A 57 -9.02 5.21 -11.83
CA GLY A 57 -9.79 3.97 -11.94
C GLY A 57 -8.96 2.70 -11.74
N TRP A 58 -7.69 2.83 -11.34
CA TRP A 58 -6.78 1.69 -11.17
C TRP A 58 -7.00 1.05 -9.81
N ARG A 59 -6.97 -0.29 -9.75
CA ARG A 59 -7.09 -1.02 -8.48
C ARG A 59 -5.84 -0.84 -7.63
N VAL A 60 -6.04 -0.32 -6.43
CA VAL A 60 -5.00 -0.07 -5.44
C VAL A 60 -5.22 -1.01 -4.26
N PHE A 61 -4.22 -1.84 -4.01
CA PHE A 61 -4.24 -2.82 -2.95
C PHE A 61 -3.45 -2.28 -1.77
N THR A 62 -4.06 -2.25 -0.59
CA THR A 62 -3.34 -1.95 0.64
C THR A 62 -2.71 -3.22 1.20
N SER A 63 -1.74 -3.08 2.10
CA SER A 63 -1.19 -4.23 2.84
C SER A 63 -2.26 -5.04 3.58
N ALA A 64 -3.36 -4.41 4.01
CA ALA A 64 -4.51 -5.10 4.60
C ALA A 64 -5.26 -5.96 3.58
N ASP A 65 -5.43 -5.47 2.35
CA ASP A 65 -6.08 -6.24 1.27
C ASP A 65 -5.23 -7.46 0.88
N ILE A 66 -3.91 -7.30 0.78
CA ILE A 66 -3.00 -8.43 0.53
C ILE A 66 -3.14 -9.48 1.64
N LYS A 67 -3.13 -9.07 2.91
CA LYS A 67 -3.33 -9.98 4.05
C LYS A 67 -4.70 -10.67 4.00
N ARG A 68 -5.76 -9.96 3.61
CA ARG A 68 -7.11 -10.53 3.49
C ARG A 68 -7.15 -11.58 2.38
N ILE A 69 -6.65 -11.26 1.20
CA ILE A 69 -6.61 -12.18 0.05
C ILE A 69 -5.73 -13.40 0.38
N ARG A 70 -4.62 -13.21 1.10
CA ARG A 70 -3.76 -14.29 1.57
C ARG A 70 -4.47 -15.28 2.49
N LYS A 71 -5.52 -14.87 3.22
CA LYS A 71 -6.33 -15.78 4.06
C LYS A 71 -7.35 -16.61 3.27
N VAL A 72 -7.65 -16.21 2.02
CA VAL A 72 -8.60 -16.91 1.14
C VAL A 72 -7.88 -17.92 0.24
N LEU A 73 -6.56 -17.80 0.12
CA LEU A 73 -5.68 -18.85 -0.41
C LEU A 73 -5.71 -20.08 0.51
#